data_AF-A0A2K3CPY8-F1
#
_entry.id   AF-A0A2K3CPY8-F1
#
_cell.length_a   1.000
_cell.length_b   1.000
_cell.length_c   1.000
_cell.angle_alpha   90.00
_cell.angle_beta   90.00
_cell.angle_gamma   90.00
#
_symmetry.space_group_name_H-M   'P 1'
#
loop_
_entity.id
_entity.type
_entity.pdbx_description
1 polymer ?
#
loop_
_entity_poly.entity_id
_entity_poly.type
_entity_poly.pdbx_seq_one_letter_code
_entity_poly.pdbx_strand_id
1 'polypeptide(L)'
;MTPQLLAPLSVQRQLLFLGELVPDADRASAYARLCDELWTRLQQQGVAVLELVTDDEFSAFGSALETCAVFFSADESVKQGAQSAVPGEGYAVRPGKELLAVRPGAPAWGSGRSRTQHAALQKASSRADRLCRGLLCALCRSPGLDVHSGRVLGLLDDAPLLGQASASLLRCARYSPDPHAAQLLAFAPHHDRGVLTLVASAQEQGLQVRLPQQGQGAGAAAGAWVDVPLGPGRVAVLCGYSLSYALGGLLQPALHRVRPVAVAGCGGAAGGSAATAGGGRVSLAYELCFRPNPCVDPAAITQGAAEQLPAAAAAAGEGGAASRPALLTSALMERFEATHPVSINGGVRVKQDPGANTPAAAAVAARRQREENGTAARDEAPAVKRGRHDGGPEAADEQAGSPAAAPTALSQPAPAGGGGHGGQAEAAAGENGDDRINIIVKDQSGSEVHFQVKRSTRVGKVFDAYYCAKGMDNHSCRFLYDGSHVRDHITVGQLGMKPGDVLPMVEDGDVIDCIIGQAGN
;
A
#
# COMPACT_ATOMS: atom_id res chain seq x y z
N MET A 1 29.75 22.35 -22.90
CA MET A 1 29.47 21.36 -21.85
C MET A 1 28.31 20.50 -22.33
N THR A 2 28.41 19.19 -22.25
CA THR A 2 27.24 18.30 -22.41
C THR A 2 26.36 18.47 -21.18
N PRO A 3 25.03 18.67 -21.30
CA PRO A 3 24.16 18.69 -20.13
C PRO A 3 24.20 17.32 -19.44
N GLN A 4 24.27 17.30 -18.10
CA GLN A 4 24.19 16.06 -17.35
C GLN A 4 22.76 15.49 -17.46
N LEU A 5 22.65 14.40 -18.22
CA LEU A 5 21.41 13.65 -18.38
C LEU A 5 20.96 13.13 -17.01
N LEU A 6 19.69 13.37 -16.65
CA LEU A 6 19.12 13.08 -15.33
C LEU A 6 19.75 13.85 -14.15
N ALA A 7 20.26 15.07 -14.35
CA ALA A 7 20.74 15.94 -13.27
C ALA A 7 19.69 16.10 -12.14
N PRO A 8 20.05 15.89 -10.84
CA PRO A 8 19.10 15.93 -9.73
C PRO A 8 18.43 17.28 -9.50
N LEU A 9 17.22 17.25 -8.95
CA LEU A 9 16.47 18.40 -8.45
C LEU A 9 16.62 18.51 -6.94
N SER A 10 17.17 19.59 -6.41
CA SER A 10 17.24 19.81 -4.96
C SER A 10 15.86 20.16 -4.40
N VAL A 11 15.27 19.29 -3.57
CA VAL A 11 13.91 19.45 -3.05
C VAL A 11 13.94 19.75 -1.55
N GLN A 12 13.51 20.95 -1.20
CA GLN A 12 13.27 21.34 0.19
C GLN A 12 11.86 20.92 0.65
N ARG A 13 11.78 20.25 1.80
CA ARG A 13 10.53 19.78 2.42
C ARG A 13 9.44 20.86 2.52
N GLN A 14 9.83 22.11 2.82
CA GLN A 14 8.94 23.26 2.96
C GLN A 14 8.19 23.68 1.68
N LEU A 15 8.59 23.15 0.51
CA LEU A 15 7.89 23.36 -0.76
C LEU A 15 6.77 22.33 -0.95
N LEU A 16 6.96 21.08 -0.53
CA LEU A 16 5.99 20.00 -0.75
C LEU A 16 4.83 19.98 0.26
N PHE A 17 5.01 20.60 1.42
CA PHE A 17 4.02 20.61 2.51
C PHE A 17 3.62 22.03 2.88
N LEU A 18 2.84 22.68 2.00
CA LEU A 18 2.25 24.01 2.20
C LEU A 18 1.05 23.95 3.19
N GLY A 19 1.30 23.41 4.40
CA GLY A 19 0.35 23.43 5.52
C GLY A 19 0.49 24.68 6.41
N GLU A 20 1.56 25.45 6.23
CA GLU A 20 1.83 26.69 6.97
C GLU A 20 1.82 27.88 6.02
N LEU A 21 0.79 28.73 6.16
CA LEU A 21 0.57 29.96 5.40
C LEU A 21 1.59 31.05 5.78
N VAL A 22 2.81 30.94 5.25
CA VAL A 22 3.75 32.05 5.19
C VAL A 22 3.69 32.63 3.77
N PRO A 23 3.23 33.88 3.57
CA PRO A 23 3.12 34.51 2.26
C PRO A 23 4.49 35.02 1.77
N ASP A 24 5.40 34.07 1.55
CA ASP A 24 6.75 34.27 1.03
C ASP A 24 6.75 34.08 -0.49
N ALA A 25 7.00 35.16 -1.22
CA ALA A 25 7.00 35.18 -2.68
C ALA A 25 8.14 34.35 -3.29
N ASP A 26 9.28 34.22 -2.59
CA ASP A 26 10.39 33.39 -3.04
C ASP A 26 10.08 31.91 -2.86
N ARG A 27 9.42 31.52 -1.75
CA ARG A 27 8.90 30.15 -1.56
C ARG A 27 7.83 29.80 -2.58
N ALA A 28 6.89 30.70 -2.87
CA ALA A 28 5.87 30.49 -3.91
C ALA A 28 6.52 30.31 -5.29
N SER A 29 7.49 31.16 -5.63
CA SER A 29 8.24 31.08 -6.89
C SER A 29 9.12 29.83 -6.99
N ALA A 30 9.72 29.39 -5.88
CA ALA A 30 10.49 28.15 -5.80
C ALA A 30 9.60 26.91 -5.95
N TYR A 31 8.39 26.92 -5.39
CA TYR A 31 7.42 25.85 -5.58
C TYR A 31 6.92 25.78 -7.03
N ALA A 32 6.59 26.93 -7.65
CA ALA A 32 6.20 26.97 -9.07
C ALA A 32 7.28 26.37 -9.99
N ARG A 33 8.56 26.74 -9.77
CA ARG A 33 9.70 26.13 -10.48
C ARG A 33 9.82 24.62 -10.23
N LEU A 34 9.58 24.15 -9.00
CA LEU A 34 9.59 22.73 -8.68
C LEU A 34 8.47 21.96 -9.40
N CYS A 35 7.27 22.52 -9.53
CA CYS A 35 6.15 21.91 -10.26
C CYS A 35 6.48 21.74 -11.75
N ASP A 36 6.96 22.80 -12.40
CA ASP A 36 7.27 22.84 -13.83
C ASP A 36 8.48 21.94 -14.19
N GLU A 37 9.54 21.99 -13.39
CA GLU A 37 10.73 21.14 -13.57
C GLU A 37 10.38 19.65 -13.31
N LEU A 38 9.58 19.32 -12.28
CA LEU A 38 9.13 17.94 -12.03
C LEU A 38 8.31 17.38 -13.19
N TRP A 39 7.38 18.18 -13.72
CA TRP A 39 6.61 17.85 -14.92
C TRP A 39 7.53 17.62 -16.12
N THR A 40 8.40 18.58 -16.42
CA THR A 40 9.33 18.55 -17.54
C THR A 40 10.24 17.31 -17.50
N ARG A 41 10.75 16.94 -16.32
CA ARG A 41 11.57 15.73 -16.14
C ARG A 41 10.77 14.45 -16.37
N LEU A 42 9.58 14.33 -15.78
CA LEU A 42 8.75 13.14 -15.99
C LEU A 42 8.30 12.99 -17.45
N GLN A 43 7.97 14.10 -18.13
CA GLN A 43 7.58 14.11 -19.54
C GLN A 43 8.74 13.78 -20.50
N GLN A 44 9.92 14.37 -20.30
CA GLN A 44 11.06 14.24 -21.22
C GLN A 44 11.96 13.04 -20.93
N GLN A 45 12.06 12.62 -19.66
CA GLN A 45 13.07 11.68 -19.19
C GLN A 45 12.45 10.41 -18.56
N GLY A 46 11.13 10.40 -18.31
CA GLY A 46 10.42 9.31 -17.64
C GLY A 46 10.72 9.16 -16.14
N VAL A 47 11.67 9.93 -15.62
CA VAL A 47 12.12 9.91 -14.23
C VAL A 47 12.51 11.32 -13.79
N ALA A 48 12.22 11.66 -12.54
CA ALA A 48 12.84 12.78 -11.85
C ALA A 48 13.75 12.24 -10.74
N VAL A 49 15.02 12.65 -10.73
CA VAL A 49 15.93 12.37 -9.60
C VAL A 49 15.85 13.55 -8.66
N LEU A 50 15.60 13.29 -7.38
CA LEU A 50 15.48 14.31 -6.35
C LEU A 50 16.60 14.15 -5.32
N GLU A 51 17.15 15.27 -4.89
CA GLU A 51 18.14 15.38 -3.83
C GLU A 51 17.47 15.98 -2.58
N LEU A 52 17.46 15.21 -1.49
CA LEU A 52 16.68 15.51 -0.29
C LEU A 52 17.53 16.30 0.71
N VAL A 53 17.25 17.59 0.83
CA VAL A 53 18.12 18.59 1.50
C VAL A 53 17.97 18.60 3.05
N THR A 54 17.50 17.51 3.67
CA THR A 54 17.24 17.45 5.13
C THR A 54 17.53 16.07 5.72
N ASP A 55 18.39 16.02 6.73
CA ASP A 55 18.90 14.78 7.36
C ASP A 55 17.79 13.85 7.85
N ASP A 56 16.76 14.43 8.48
CA ASP A 56 15.73 13.71 9.23
C ASP A 56 14.85 12.81 8.34
N GLU A 57 14.64 13.21 7.07
CA GLU A 57 13.86 12.44 6.10
C GLU A 57 14.72 11.41 5.35
N PHE A 58 15.97 11.75 4.99
CA PHE A 58 16.90 10.77 4.44
C PHE A 58 17.27 9.68 5.46
N SER A 59 17.37 10.01 6.76
CA SER A 59 17.69 9.05 7.84
C SER A 59 16.78 7.82 7.84
N ALA A 60 15.51 7.98 7.44
CA ALA A 60 14.56 6.88 7.35
C ALA A 60 14.88 5.93 6.20
N PHE A 61 15.27 6.46 5.03
CA PHE A 61 15.66 5.65 3.87
C PHE A 61 17.03 4.99 4.07
N GLY A 62 18.03 5.73 4.58
CA GLY A 62 19.35 5.20 4.91
C GLY A 62 19.28 4.07 5.94
N SER A 63 18.65 4.34 7.10
CA SER A 63 18.49 3.34 8.16
C SER A 63 17.70 2.10 7.70
N ALA A 64 16.68 2.26 6.85
CA ALA A 64 15.96 1.12 6.27
C ALA A 64 16.82 0.33 5.26
N LEU A 65 17.61 0.99 4.42
CA LEU A 65 18.56 0.33 3.50
C LEU A 65 19.62 -0.47 4.27
N GLU A 66 20.24 0.12 5.29
CA GLU A 66 21.21 -0.53 6.18
C GLU A 66 20.60 -1.74 6.91
N THR A 67 19.44 -1.52 7.55
CA THR A 67 18.74 -2.55 8.32
C THR A 67 18.30 -3.73 7.42
N CYS A 68 18.02 -3.49 6.14
CA CYS A 68 17.72 -4.53 5.16
C CYS A 68 19.00 -5.18 4.59
N ALA A 69 20.09 -4.43 4.38
CA ALA A 69 21.37 -5.00 3.94
C ALA A 69 21.95 -5.99 4.98
N VAL A 70 21.80 -5.67 6.28
CA VAL A 70 22.10 -6.60 7.39
C VAL A 70 21.16 -7.81 7.36
N PHE A 71 19.85 -7.61 7.18
CA PHE A 71 18.88 -8.70 7.10
C PHE A 71 19.14 -9.68 5.96
N PHE A 72 19.36 -9.18 4.73
CA PHE A 72 19.67 -10.02 3.57
C PHE A 72 21.08 -10.65 3.64
N SER A 73 21.85 -10.36 4.68
CA SER A 73 23.16 -10.98 4.96
C SER A 73 23.13 -11.86 6.22
N ALA A 74 21.95 -12.07 6.82
CA ALA A 74 21.72 -12.99 7.92
C ALA A 74 21.31 -14.39 7.43
N ASP A 75 21.42 -15.37 8.32
CA ASP A 75 21.05 -16.77 8.07
C ASP A 75 19.59 -16.91 7.61
N GLU A 76 19.28 -17.93 6.81
CA GLU A 76 17.91 -18.21 6.36
C GLU A 76 16.93 -18.34 7.54
N SER A 77 17.34 -18.89 8.69
CA SER A 77 16.49 -18.97 9.89
C SER A 77 15.99 -17.61 10.36
N VAL A 78 16.82 -16.55 10.27
CA VAL A 78 16.43 -15.17 10.58
C VAL A 78 15.50 -14.62 9.50
N LYS A 79 15.80 -14.90 8.23
CA LYS A 79 15.02 -14.37 7.10
C LYS A 79 13.63 -15.02 6.97
N GLN A 80 13.51 -16.33 7.19
CA GLN A 80 12.22 -17.02 7.30
C GLN A 80 11.41 -16.53 8.53
N GLY A 81 12.06 -16.00 9.56
CA GLY A 81 11.43 -15.30 10.68
C GLY A 81 10.76 -13.96 10.34
N ALA A 82 10.67 -13.58 9.07
CA ALA A 82 10.04 -12.36 8.57
C ALA A 82 8.89 -12.61 7.56
N GLN A 83 8.29 -13.80 7.56
CA GLN A 83 7.10 -14.11 6.74
C GLN A 83 5.86 -13.31 7.20
N SER A 84 5.00 -12.94 6.24
CA SER A 84 3.67 -12.36 6.49
C SER A 84 2.59 -13.30 5.93
N ALA A 85 1.42 -13.33 6.57
CA ALA A 85 0.24 -14.00 6.04
C ALA A 85 -0.45 -13.19 4.91
N VAL A 86 -0.09 -11.92 4.75
CA VAL A 86 -0.64 -11.05 3.69
C VAL A 86 0.15 -11.24 2.38
N PRO A 87 -0.49 -11.59 1.26
CA PRO A 87 0.20 -11.79 -0.01
C PRO A 87 1.00 -10.55 -0.46
N GLY A 88 2.31 -10.76 -0.72
CA GLY A 88 3.23 -9.71 -1.16
C GLY A 88 3.92 -8.92 -0.05
N GLU A 89 3.72 -9.28 1.22
CA GLU A 89 4.43 -8.73 2.39
C GLU A 89 5.41 -9.72 3.00
N GLY A 90 6.29 -9.23 3.87
CA GLY A 90 7.32 -10.04 4.54
C GLY A 90 8.48 -10.40 3.60
N TYR A 91 9.24 -11.42 3.99
CA TYR A 91 10.36 -11.96 3.21
C TYR A 91 9.88 -12.89 2.09
N ALA A 92 10.45 -12.73 0.89
CA ALA A 92 10.22 -13.63 -0.23
C ALA A 92 11.44 -13.72 -1.16
N VAL A 93 11.74 -14.92 -1.65
CA VAL A 93 12.79 -15.13 -2.67
C VAL A 93 12.16 -15.16 -4.07
N ARG A 94 12.87 -14.62 -5.06
CA ARG A 94 12.54 -14.67 -6.49
C ARG A 94 13.82 -14.94 -7.32
N PRO A 95 13.73 -15.53 -8.52
CA PRO A 95 14.89 -15.70 -9.39
C PRO A 95 15.60 -14.36 -9.65
N GLY A 96 16.84 -14.24 -9.14
CA GLY A 96 17.68 -13.05 -9.28
C GLY A 96 17.54 -11.98 -8.18
N LYS A 97 16.59 -12.10 -7.23
CA LYS A 97 16.48 -11.15 -6.09
C LYS A 97 15.79 -11.74 -4.85
N GLU A 98 16.23 -11.27 -3.68
CA GLU A 98 15.49 -11.38 -2.42
C GLU A 98 14.63 -10.13 -2.21
N LEU A 99 13.47 -10.28 -1.57
CA LEU A 99 12.52 -9.20 -1.25
C LEU A 99 12.16 -9.21 0.23
N LEU A 100 11.91 -8.02 0.78
CA LEU A 100 11.38 -7.80 2.13
C LEU A 100 10.40 -6.62 2.10
N ALA A 101 9.12 -6.84 2.41
CA ALA A 101 8.07 -5.86 2.11
C ALA A 101 7.16 -5.49 3.29
N VAL A 102 6.74 -4.21 3.36
CA VAL A 102 5.75 -3.71 4.33
C VAL A 102 4.74 -2.77 3.66
N ARG A 103 3.49 -2.89 4.10
CA ARG A 103 2.37 -2.05 3.71
C ARG A 103 2.05 -1.08 4.86
N PRO A 104 1.88 0.23 4.62
CA PRO A 104 1.39 1.16 5.64
C PRO A 104 0.09 0.64 6.28
N GLY A 105 0.00 0.68 7.61
CA GLY A 105 -1.16 0.20 8.37
C GLY A 105 -1.29 -1.32 8.49
N ALA A 106 -0.42 -2.14 7.88
CA ALA A 106 -0.42 -3.59 8.08
C ALA A 106 0.14 -4.00 9.45
N PRO A 107 -0.26 -5.18 9.98
CA PRO A 107 0.35 -5.77 11.18
C PRO A 107 1.86 -6.00 11.04
N ALA A 108 2.56 -5.97 12.17
CA ALA A 108 3.99 -6.31 12.22
C ALA A 108 4.20 -7.82 12.01
N TRP A 109 5.02 -8.18 11.01
CA TRP A 109 5.49 -9.55 10.83
C TRP A 109 6.71 -9.86 11.73
N GLY A 110 6.86 -11.14 12.09
CA GLY A 110 8.04 -11.67 12.78
C GLY A 110 8.22 -11.29 14.27
N SER A 111 9.36 -11.72 14.80
CA SER A 111 9.77 -11.54 16.20
C SER A 111 11.23 -11.07 16.29
N GLY A 112 11.65 -10.60 17.47
CA GLY A 112 13.03 -10.16 17.71
C GLY A 112 13.52 -9.14 16.66
N ARG A 113 14.65 -9.45 16.02
CA ARG A 113 15.28 -8.61 14.97
C ARG A 113 14.30 -8.23 13.85
N SER A 114 13.47 -9.16 13.40
CA SER A 114 12.50 -8.92 12.30
C SER A 114 11.57 -7.74 12.58
N ARG A 115 11.24 -7.46 13.85
CA ARG A 115 10.43 -6.27 14.20
C ARG A 115 11.20 -4.97 14.04
N THR A 116 12.52 -4.96 14.21
CA THR A 116 13.39 -3.82 13.88
C THR A 116 13.44 -3.57 12.38
N GLN A 117 13.57 -4.63 11.55
CA GLN A 117 13.41 -4.53 10.10
C GLN A 117 12.05 -3.93 9.73
N HIS A 118 10.96 -4.49 10.27
CA HIS A 118 9.60 -4.02 9.99
C HIS A 118 9.41 -2.55 10.41
N ALA A 119 9.87 -2.15 11.59
CA ALA A 119 9.75 -0.77 12.08
C ALA A 119 10.55 0.24 11.24
N ALA A 120 11.78 -0.10 10.83
CA ALA A 120 12.58 0.74 9.94
C ALA A 120 11.89 0.92 8.57
N LEU A 121 11.36 -0.17 8.00
CA LEU A 121 10.59 -0.13 6.76
C LEU A 121 9.28 0.66 6.91
N GLN A 122 8.53 0.53 8.01
CA GLN A 122 7.33 1.35 8.24
C GLN A 122 7.66 2.85 8.37
N LYS A 123 8.78 3.21 9.03
CA LYS A 123 9.28 4.61 9.09
C LYS A 123 9.60 5.15 7.69
N ALA A 124 10.30 4.37 6.86
CA ALA A 124 10.61 4.71 5.48
C ALA A 124 9.35 4.82 4.60
N SER A 125 8.43 3.86 4.72
CA SER A 125 7.16 3.81 3.96
C SER A 125 6.29 5.03 4.27
N SER A 126 6.22 5.43 5.54
CA SER A 126 5.52 6.63 5.99
C SER A 126 6.15 7.95 5.51
N ARG A 127 7.46 7.96 5.20
CA ARG A 127 8.14 9.11 4.57
C ARG A 127 7.90 9.13 3.06
N ALA A 128 7.97 7.96 2.41
CA ALA A 128 7.71 7.81 0.98
C ALA A 128 6.27 8.17 0.58
N ASP A 129 5.26 7.73 1.35
CA ASP A 129 3.85 8.13 1.15
C ASP A 129 3.70 9.65 1.08
N ARG A 130 4.15 10.35 2.12
CA ARG A 130 4.07 11.82 2.21
C ARG A 130 4.82 12.51 1.07
N LEU A 131 6.03 12.05 0.76
CA LEU A 131 6.86 12.58 -0.32
C LEU A 131 6.16 12.40 -1.67
N CYS A 132 5.64 11.20 -1.98
CA CYS A 132 4.93 10.94 -3.22
C CYS A 132 3.61 11.73 -3.33
N ARG A 133 2.86 11.91 -2.23
CA ARG A 133 1.65 12.76 -2.22
C ARG A 133 1.96 14.24 -2.45
N GLY A 134 3.02 14.76 -1.84
CA GLY A 134 3.49 16.13 -2.05
C GLY A 134 3.95 16.36 -3.50
N LEU A 135 4.71 15.42 -4.05
CA LEU A 135 5.16 15.44 -5.46
C LEU A 135 4.00 15.31 -6.44
N LEU A 136 3.02 14.45 -6.17
CA LEU A 136 1.82 14.32 -7.00
C LEU A 136 1.00 15.62 -6.99
N CYS A 137 0.89 16.29 -5.84
CA CYS A 137 0.25 17.59 -5.72
C CYS A 137 1.00 18.67 -6.53
N ALA A 138 2.33 18.71 -6.44
CA ALA A 138 3.18 19.63 -7.23
C ALA A 138 3.05 19.36 -8.74
N LEU A 139 3.08 18.09 -9.15
CA LEU A 139 2.92 17.67 -10.54
C LEU A 139 1.57 18.10 -11.13
N CYS A 140 0.48 17.88 -10.39
CA CYS A 140 -0.86 18.34 -10.77
C CYS A 140 -0.93 19.88 -10.95
N ARG A 141 -0.16 20.63 -10.15
CA ARG A 141 -0.06 22.10 -10.18
C ARG A 141 1.00 22.64 -11.15
N SER A 142 1.60 21.80 -11.99
CA SER A 142 2.46 22.28 -13.08
C SER A 142 1.62 23.00 -14.13
N PRO A 143 2.03 24.17 -14.64
CA PRO A 143 1.35 24.82 -15.78
C PRO A 143 1.27 23.92 -17.03
N GLY A 144 2.18 22.95 -17.19
CA GLY A 144 2.15 21.98 -18.28
C GLY A 144 1.12 20.84 -18.11
N LEU A 145 0.40 20.78 -16.99
CA LEU A 145 -0.63 19.76 -16.70
C LEU A 145 -1.95 20.35 -16.18
N ASP A 146 -1.89 21.35 -15.31
CA ASP A 146 -3.01 22.08 -14.68
C ASP A 146 -4.26 21.22 -14.35
N VAL A 147 -4.03 20.12 -13.62
CA VAL A 147 -5.09 19.23 -13.12
C VAL A 147 -5.40 19.59 -11.67
N HIS A 148 -6.68 19.78 -11.34
CA HIS A 148 -7.08 20.00 -9.95
C HIS A 148 -6.67 18.82 -9.06
N SER A 149 -5.66 19.01 -8.21
CA SER A 149 -4.94 17.93 -7.53
C SER A 149 -5.83 17.01 -6.70
N GLY A 150 -6.95 17.53 -6.17
CA GLY A 150 -7.95 16.74 -5.45
C GLY A 150 -8.54 15.58 -6.28
N ARG A 151 -8.67 15.72 -7.60
CA ARG A 151 -9.19 14.66 -8.48
C ARG A 151 -8.28 13.44 -8.57
N VAL A 152 -6.96 13.62 -8.41
CA VAL A 152 -5.99 12.51 -8.43
C VAL A 152 -5.69 12.02 -7.01
N LEU A 153 -5.58 12.93 -6.03
CA LEU A 153 -5.31 12.55 -4.65
C LEU A 153 -6.51 11.85 -3.97
N GLY A 154 -7.75 12.15 -4.35
CA GLY A 154 -8.97 11.46 -3.86
C GLY A 154 -9.13 10.01 -4.32
N LEU A 155 -8.27 9.56 -5.24
CA LEU A 155 -8.16 8.16 -5.68
C LEU A 155 -7.19 7.36 -4.81
N LEU A 156 -6.36 8.01 -3.99
CA LEU A 156 -5.44 7.34 -3.04
C LEU A 156 -6.20 6.88 -1.78
N ASP A 157 -5.53 6.10 -0.91
CA ASP A 157 -6.05 5.81 0.43
C ASP A 157 -6.08 7.07 1.31
N ASP A 158 -7.09 7.19 2.16
CA ASP A 158 -7.20 8.23 3.18
C ASP A 158 -6.07 8.16 4.22
N ALA A 159 -5.66 9.32 4.74
CA ALA A 159 -4.67 9.44 5.81
C ALA A 159 -5.27 10.18 7.01
N PRO A 160 -5.18 9.65 8.25
CA PRO A 160 -4.53 8.40 8.64
C PRO A 160 -5.32 7.14 8.24
N LEU A 161 -4.60 6.06 8.01
CA LEU A 161 -5.16 4.74 7.72
C LEU A 161 -5.84 4.16 8.97
N LEU A 162 -7.16 4.21 9.03
CA LEU A 162 -7.97 3.81 10.20
C LEU A 162 -8.07 2.28 10.36
N GLY A 163 -6.96 1.64 10.74
CA GLY A 163 -6.89 0.19 10.99
C GLY A 163 -6.97 -0.68 9.72
N GLN A 164 -6.83 -0.08 8.54
CA GLN A 164 -6.78 -0.76 7.25
C GLN A 164 -5.40 -0.63 6.64
N ALA A 165 -4.94 -1.67 5.96
CA ALA A 165 -3.64 -1.67 5.33
C ALA A 165 -3.72 -1.13 3.90
N SER A 166 -2.87 -0.15 3.57
CA SER A 166 -2.90 0.63 2.32
C SER A 166 -2.84 -0.21 1.05
N ALA A 167 -3.37 0.30 -0.07
CA ALA A 167 -3.07 -0.24 -1.41
C ALA A 167 -1.59 -0.06 -1.81
N SER A 168 -0.92 0.94 -1.23
CA SER A 168 0.49 1.29 -1.47
C SER A 168 1.45 0.40 -0.68
N LEU A 169 2.66 0.15 -1.20
CA LEU A 169 3.54 -0.90 -0.70
C LEU A 169 5.02 -0.53 -0.83
N LEU A 170 5.76 -0.61 0.28
CA LEU A 170 7.23 -0.53 0.29
C LEU A 170 7.83 -1.93 0.15
N ARG A 171 8.72 -2.10 -0.83
CA ARG A 171 9.59 -3.26 -0.98
C ARG A 171 11.04 -2.84 -0.78
N CYS A 172 11.79 -3.56 0.04
CA CYS A 172 13.24 -3.63 -0.11
C CYS A 172 13.61 -4.85 -0.96
N ALA A 173 14.62 -4.71 -1.81
CA ALA A 173 15.11 -5.77 -2.68
C ALA A 173 16.64 -5.85 -2.63
N ARG A 174 17.19 -7.06 -2.50
CA ARG A 174 18.60 -7.38 -2.78
C ARG A 174 18.67 -8.10 -4.12
N TYR A 175 19.31 -7.49 -5.11
CA TYR A 175 19.54 -8.08 -6.43
C TYR A 175 20.83 -8.90 -6.43
N SER A 176 20.84 -9.99 -7.19
CA SER A 176 22.06 -10.78 -7.41
C SER A 176 23.17 -9.93 -8.06
N PRO A 177 24.42 -10.02 -7.58
CA PRO A 177 25.58 -9.38 -8.22
C PRO A 177 26.11 -10.18 -9.42
N ASP A 178 25.64 -11.42 -9.64
CA ASP A 178 26.08 -12.28 -10.74
C ASP A 178 25.68 -11.67 -12.12
N PRO A 179 26.64 -11.44 -13.04
CA PRO A 179 26.32 -10.90 -14.36
C PRO A 179 25.45 -11.83 -15.21
N HIS A 180 25.49 -13.15 -15.01
CA HIS A 180 24.64 -14.09 -15.75
C HIS A 180 23.17 -13.98 -15.34
N ALA A 181 22.89 -13.50 -14.12
CA ALA A 181 21.55 -13.22 -13.64
C ALA A 181 20.81 -12.14 -14.46
N ALA A 182 21.49 -11.39 -15.34
CA ALA A 182 20.87 -10.38 -16.23
C ALA A 182 19.72 -10.90 -17.11
N GLN A 183 19.66 -12.22 -17.36
CA GLN A 183 18.57 -12.86 -18.10
C GLN A 183 17.33 -13.19 -17.24
N LEU A 184 17.44 -13.10 -15.91
CA LEU A 184 16.36 -13.43 -14.98
C LEU A 184 15.34 -12.29 -14.89
N LEU A 185 14.08 -12.66 -14.61
CA LEU A 185 12.93 -11.76 -14.52
C LEU A 185 13.16 -10.55 -13.60
N ALA A 186 13.98 -10.68 -12.54
CA ALA A 186 14.34 -9.57 -11.65
C ALA A 186 15.01 -8.37 -12.34
N PHE A 187 15.62 -8.56 -13.51
CA PHE A 187 16.37 -7.55 -14.27
C PHE A 187 15.68 -7.16 -15.59
N ALA A 188 14.47 -7.67 -15.83
CA ALA A 188 13.71 -7.40 -17.05
C ALA A 188 13.19 -5.94 -17.12
N PRO A 189 13.17 -5.32 -18.32
CA PRO A 189 12.40 -4.10 -18.58
C PRO A 189 10.92 -4.28 -18.21
N HIS A 190 10.37 -3.35 -17.43
CA HIS A 190 8.95 -3.34 -17.04
C HIS A 190 8.47 -1.91 -16.72
N HIS A 191 7.15 -1.78 -16.59
CA HIS A 191 6.49 -0.61 -16.02
C HIS A 191 5.96 -0.97 -14.64
N ASP A 192 5.85 0.00 -13.73
CA ASP A 192 5.10 -0.21 -12.50
C ASP A 192 3.60 0.05 -12.71
N ARG A 193 2.78 -0.77 -12.05
CA ARG A 193 1.32 -0.68 -12.06
C ARG A 193 0.76 0.58 -11.38
N GLY A 194 1.52 1.16 -10.43
CA GLY A 194 1.04 2.17 -9.48
C GLY A 194 0.81 3.56 -10.08
N VAL A 195 0.72 4.55 -9.20
CA VAL A 195 0.58 5.99 -9.51
C VAL A 195 1.97 6.61 -9.68
N LEU A 196 2.79 6.51 -8.63
CA LEU A 196 4.21 6.90 -8.63
C LEU A 196 5.01 5.81 -7.93
N THR A 197 6.20 5.51 -8.44
CA THR A 197 7.19 4.69 -7.72
C THR A 197 8.35 5.58 -7.27
N LEU A 198 8.66 5.54 -5.97
CA LEU A 198 9.85 6.18 -5.41
C LEU A 198 10.90 5.13 -5.09
N VAL A 199 12.09 5.26 -5.68
CA VAL A 199 13.21 4.33 -5.53
C VAL A 199 14.38 5.00 -4.81
N ALA A 200 14.91 4.33 -3.78
CA ALA A 200 16.06 4.79 -3.00
C ALA A 200 17.13 3.68 -2.94
N SER A 201 18.41 4.04 -3.00
CA SER A 201 19.53 3.10 -2.89
C SER A 201 20.80 3.84 -2.51
N ALA A 202 21.65 3.24 -1.66
CA ALA A 202 22.98 3.75 -1.39
C ALA A 202 23.95 3.50 -2.57
N GLN A 203 23.61 2.56 -3.45
CA GLN A 203 24.36 2.23 -4.66
C GLN A 203 23.90 3.11 -5.84
N GLU A 204 24.80 3.99 -6.31
CA GLU A 204 24.57 4.89 -7.44
C GLU A 204 24.22 4.13 -8.73
N GLN A 205 24.94 3.04 -9.01
CA GLN A 205 24.79 2.25 -10.23
C GLN A 205 23.67 1.22 -10.12
N GLY A 206 23.05 0.90 -11.26
CA GLY A 206 22.27 -0.32 -11.46
C GLY A 206 20.81 -0.10 -11.85
N LEU A 207 20.14 0.96 -11.36
CA LEU A 207 18.83 1.34 -11.88
C LEU A 207 19.00 2.01 -13.24
N GLN A 208 18.24 1.58 -14.25
CA GLN A 208 18.18 2.24 -15.55
C GLN A 208 16.73 2.54 -15.94
N VAL A 209 16.51 3.72 -16.53
CA VAL A 209 15.28 4.08 -17.23
C VAL A 209 15.54 4.08 -18.74
N ARG A 210 14.50 3.84 -19.54
CA ARG A 210 14.52 4.07 -20.98
C ARG A 210 13.86 5.41 -21.26
N LEU A 211 14.56 6.34 -21.92
CA LEU A 211 14.01 7.65 -22.25
C LEU A 211 12.80 7.50 -23.18
N PRO A 212 11.74 8.32 -23.00
CA PRO A 212 10.59 8.37 -23.90
C PRO A 212 10.98 8.42 -25.40
N GLN A 213 10.25 7.69 -26.23
CA GLN A 213 10.46 7.68 -27.69
C GLN A 213 9.70 8.78 -28.43
N GLN A 214 8.70 9.39 -27.77
CA GLN A 214 7.83 10.43 -28.30
C GLN A 214 7.52 11.43 -27.18
N GLY A 215 7.38 12.72 -27.53
CA GLY A 215 7.12 13.81 -26.59
C GLY A 215 7.85 15.10 -27.00
N GLN A 216 7.43 16.24 -26.45
CA GLN A 216 8.20 17.48 -26.58
C GLN A 216 9.53 17.30 -25.83
N GLY A 217 10.66 17.34 -26.54
CA GLY A 217 11.99 17.06 -25.99
C GLY A 217 12.59 15.70 -26.34
N ALA A 218 11.96 14.91 -27.23
CA ALA A 218 12.54 13.68 -27.80
C ALA A 218 13.77 13.96 -28.70
N GLY A 219 14.91 14.27 -28.07
CA GLY A 219 16.19 14.52 -28.75
C GLY A 219 16.91 13.23 -29.21
N ALA A 220 18.16 13.36 -29.62
CA ALA A 220 18.96 12.27 -30.21
C ALA A 220 19.19 11.02 -29.32
N ALA A 221 18.78 11.06 -28.04
CA ALA A 221 18.82 9.93 -27.10
C ALA A 221 17.44 9.27 -26.87
N ALA A 222 16.39 9.66 -27.58
CA ALA A 222 15.04 9.10 -27.43
C ALA A 222 15.03 7.56 -27.56
N GLY A 223 14.44 6.86 -26.59
CA GLY A 223 14.45 5.40 -26.53
C GLY A 223 15.75 4.74 -26.06
N ALA A 224 16.79 5.50 -25.71
CA ALA A 224 18.03 4.97 -25.12
C ALA A 224 17.85 4.57 -23.65
N TRP A 225 18.67 3.64 -23.18
CA TRP A 225 18.77 3.26 -21.76
C TRP A 225 19.80 4.13 -21.04
N VAL A 226 19.43 4.68 -19.89
CA VAL A 226 20.26 5.61 -19.10
C VAL A 226 20.29 5.15 -17.64
N ASP A 227 21.48 5.14 -17.03
CA ASP A 227 21.62 4.89 -15.59
C ASP A 227 21.09 6.08 -14.77
N VAL A 228 20.27 5.79 -13.76
CA VAL A 228 19.62 6.79 -12.92
C VAL A 228 20.54 7.12 -11.74
N PRO A 229 21.06 8.36 -11.60
CA PRO A 229 22.08 8.73 -10.61
C PRO A 229 21.53 8.81 -9.17
N LEU A 230 21.30 7.63 -8.59
CA LEU A 230 20.98 7.44 -7.18
C LEU A 230 22.23 7.58 -6.29
N GLY A 231 22.07 7.34 -4.98
CA GLY A 231 23.11 7.42 -3.97
C GLY A 231 22.55 7.94 -2.64
N PRO A 232 23.40 8.14 -1.62
CA PRO A 232 23.00 8.81 -0.39
C PRO A 232 22.37 10.19 -0.67
N GLY A 233 21.35 10.56 0.10
CA GLY A 233 20.56 11.79 -0.10
C GLY A 233 19.62 11.78 -1.32
N ARG A 234 19.68 10.79 -2.23
CA ARG A 234 18.94 10.82 -3.50
C ARG A 234 17.86 9.75 -3.64
N VAL A 235 16.78 10.13 -4.31
CA VAL A 235 15.66 9.25 -4.69
C VAL A 235 15.28 9.47 -6.16
N ALA A 236 14.81 8.43 -6.83
CA ALA A 236 14.24 8.51 -8.17
C ALA A 236 12.73 8.38 -8.10
N VAL A 237 12.01 9.19 -8.88
CA VAL A 237 10.54 9.22 -8.95
C VAL A 237 10.13 8.86 -10.37
N LEU A 238 9.36 7.79 -10.50
CA LEU A 238 8.94 7.20 -11.76
C LEU A 238 7.41 7.28 -11.91
N CYS A 239 6.94 7.61 -13.11
CA CYS A 239 5.51 7.58 -13.44
C CYS A 239 5.03 6.12 -13.58
N GLY A 240 3.97 5.75 -12.85
CA GLY A 240 3.33 4.45 -12.96
C GLY A 240 2.15 4.42 -13.94
N TYR A 241 1.76 3.21 -14.35
CA TYR A 241 0.69 3.00 -15.33
C TYR A 241 -0.66 3.57 -14.89
N SER A 242 -1.02 3.50 -13.60
CA SER A 242 -2.28 4.06 -13.11
C SER A 242 -2.34 5.58 -13.23
N LEU A 243 -1.23 6.29 -13.01
CA LEU A 243 -1.15 7.74 -13.23
C LEU A 243 -1.19 8.07 -14.73
N SER A 244 -0.46 7.32 -15.55
CA SER A 244 -0.50 7.47 -17.01
C SER A 244 -1.93 7.28 -17.57
N TYR A 245 -2.69 6.33 -17.02
CA TYR A 245 -4.09 6.12 -17.40
C TYR A 245 -4.96 7.29 -16.95
N ALA A 246 -4.89 7.66 -15.67
CA ALA A 246 -5.65 8.75 -15.06
C ALA A 246 -5.43 10.11 -15.73
N LEU A 247 -4.20 10.39 -16.19
CA LEU A 247 -3.85 11.59 -16.95
C LEU A 247 -4.01 11.43 -18.47
N GLY A 248 -4.80 10.46 -18.94
CA GLY A 248 -5.13 10.31 -20.36
C GLY A 248 -3.94 10.05 -21.30
N GLY A 249 -2.81 9.56 -20.78
CA GLY A 249 -1.56 9.34 -21.51
C GLY A 249 -0.59 10.54 -21.54
N LEU A 250 -0.93 11.66 -20.91
CA LEU A 250 -0.11 12.89 -20.92
C LEU A 250 1.28 12.71 -20.28
N LEU A 251 1.39 11.82 -19.30
CA LEU A 251 2.66 11.22 -18.89
C LEU A 251 2.67 9.76 -19.32
N GLN A 252 3.80 9.30 -19.84
CA GLN A 252 4.03 7.89 -20.16
C GLN A 252 4.50 7.14 -18.89
N PRO A 253 4.20 5.84 -18.75
CA PRO A 253 4.76 5.05 -17.66
C PRO A 253 6.26 4.84 -17.88
N ALA A 254 7.04 4.84 -16.80
CA ALA A 254 8.50 4.79 -16.88
C ALA A 254 9.02 3.38 -17.13
N LEU A 255 9.39 3.06 -18.38
CA LEU A 255 10.00 1.76 -18.69
C LEU A 255 11.39 1.72 -18.06
N HIS A 256 11.56 0.85 -17.07
CA HIS A 256 12.79 0.80 -16.29
C HIS A 256 13.22 -0.65 -16.00
N ARG A 257 14.47 -0.81 -15.55
CA ARG A 257 15.06 -2.10 -15.19
C ARG A 257 16.17 -1.91 -14.16
N VAL A 258 16.60 -3.01 -13.55
CA VAL A 258 17.87 -3.07 -12.81
C VAL A 258 18.88 -3.85 -13.65
N ARG A 259 20.16 -3.49 -13.60
CA ARG A 259 21.29 -4.29 -14.07
C ARG A 259 21.94 -5.02 -12.89
N PRO A 260 22.47 -6.26 -13.05
CA PRO A 260 23.37 -6.82 -12.04
C PRO A 260 24.58 -5.89 -11.87
N VAL A 261 24.91 -5.60 -10.61
CA VAL A 261 26.08 -4.80 -10.23
C VAL A 261 26.76 -5.54 -9.09
N ALA A 262 28.01 -5.95 -9.32
CA ALA A 262 28.88 -6.44 -8.26
C ALA A 262 29.36 -5.25 -7.43
N VAL A 263 28.87 -5.13 -6.19
CA VAL A 263 29.29 -4.04 -5.30
C VAL A 263 30.64 -4.40 -4.69
N ALA A 264 31.66 -3.59 -4.97
CA ALA A 264 32.91 -3.63 -4.22
C ALA A 264 32.60 -3.29 -2.76
N GLY A 265 32.96 -4.17 -1.82
CA GLY A 265 32.60 -4.02 -0.41
C GLY A 265 33.13 -2.71 0.18
N CYS A 266 32.31 -2.06 1.01
CA CYS A 266 32.69 -0.87 1.77
C CYS A 266 33.65 -1.22 2.92
N GLY A 267 34.84 -1.69 2.57
CA GLY A 267 35.91 -2.03 3.49
C GLY A 267 36.53 -0.80 4.11
N GLY A 268 36.10 -0.47 5.34
CA GLY A 268 36.90 0.38 6.22
C GLY A 268 38.29 -0.23 6.46
N ALA A 269 39.30 0.62 6.63
CA ALA A 269 40.69 0.17 6.71
C ALA A 269 41.00 -0.66 7.97
N ALA A 270 42.06 -1.46 7.88
CA ALA A 270 42.74 -2.23 8.94
C ALA A 270 42.02 -3.48 9.50
N GLY A 271 42.42 -4.65 8.96
CA GLY A 271 42.76 -5.81 9.80
C GLY A 271 41.65 -6.76 10.25
N GLY A 272 41.08 -7.56 9.34
CA GLY A 272 40.27 -8.72 9.72
C GLY A 272 39.83 -9.59 8.54
N SER A 273 40.18 -10.89 8.59
CA SER A 273 39.72 -12.04 7.76
C SER A 273 39.14 -11.78 6.36
N ALA A 274 39.84 -12.27 5.32
CA ALA A 274 39.41 -12.15 3.92
C ALA A 274 38.28 -13.14 3.55
N ALA A 275 37.01 -12.80 3.81
CA ALA A 275 35.86 -13.67 3.47
C ALA A 275 34.49 -12.98 3.21
N THR A 276 34.42 -11.76 2.65
CA THR A 276 33.13 -11.09 2.30
C THR A 276 33.14 -10.37 0.94
N ALA A 277 33.35 -11.13 -0.14
CA ALA A 277 33.15 -10.62 -1.50
C ALA A 277 31.65 -10.58 -1.90
N GLY A 278 31.25 -9.64 -2.76
CA GLY A 278 29.99 -9.74 -3.52
C GLY A 278 28.71 -9.35 -2.77
N GLY A 279 28.67 -8.15 -2.18
CA GLY A 279 27.39 -7.54 -1.78
C GLY A 279 26.50 -7.33 -3.01
N GLY A 280 25.24 -7.79 -2.94
CA GLY A 280 24.24 -7.50 -3.97
C GLY A 280 23.75 -6.05 -3.89
N ARG A 281 23.23 -5.49 -4.99
CA ARG A 281 22.61 -4.16 -4.98
C ARG A 281 21.36 -4.18 -4.11
N VAL A 282 21.27 -3.30 -3.11
CA VAL A 282 20.09 -3.14 -2.24
C VAL A 282 19.30 -1.90 -2.65
N SER A 283 17.97 -1.97 -2.66
CA SER A 283 17.12 -0.81 -2.98
C SER A 283 15.78 -0.87 -2.26
N LEU A 284 15.27 0.29 -1.88
CA LEU A 284 13.87 0.51 -1.53
C LEU A 284 13.10 0.93 -2.79
N ALA A 285 11.90 0.40 -2.98
CA ALA A 285 10.93 0.84 -3.97
C ALA A 285 9.55 0.95 -3.29
N TYR A 286 9.01 2.17 -3.24
CA TYR A 286 7.67 2.45 -2.72
C TYR A 286 6.71 2.68 -3.89
N GLU A 287 5.79 1.73 -4.09
CA GLU A 287 4.67 1.86 -5.02
C GLU A 287 3.53 2.63 -4.33
N LEU A 288 3.30 3.90 -4.70
CA LEU A 288 2.06 4.61 -4.37
C LEU A 288 0.94 4.07 -5.27
N CYS A 289 -0.19 3.68 -4.68
CA CYS A 289 -1.33 3.10 -5.40
C CYS A 289 -2.62 3.92 -5.19
N PHE A 290 -3.53 3.86 -6.15
CA PHE A 290 -4.93 4.17 -5.88
C PHE A 290 -5.52 3.14 -4.90
N ARG A 291 -6.51 3.54 -4.09
CA ARG A 291 -7.30 2.61 -3.25
C ARG A 291 -8.02 1.58 -4.14
N PRO A 292 -8.48 0.41 -3.65
CA PRO A 292 -8.88 -0.69 -4.55
C PRO A 292 -10.17 -0.47 -5.37
N ASN A 293 -11.06 0.41 -4.92
CA ASN A 293 -12.44 0.52 -5.43
C ASN A 293 -12.85 1.81 -6.19
N PRO A 294 -12.04 2.88 -6.35
CA PRO A 294 -12.51 4.09 -7.00
C PRO A 294 -12.57 3.87 -8.52
N CYS A 295 -13.47 4.61 -9.16
CA CYS A 295 -13.43 4.76 -10.61
C CYS A 295 -12.35 5.77 -11.00
N VAL A 296 -11.53 5.40 -11.97
CA VAL A 296 -10.51 6.25 -12.59
C VAL A 296 -11.08 6.69 -13.94
N ASP A 297 -11.63 7.89 -13.99
CA ASP A 297 -12.14 8.55 -15.20
C ASP A 297 -11.11 9.57 -15.72
N PRO A 298 -10.40 9.28 -16.83
CA PRO A 298 -9.40 10.21 -17.36
C PRO A 298 -9.98 11.53 -17.84
N ALA A 299 -11.23 11.54 -18.33
CA ALA A 299 -11.89 12.74 -18.85
C ALA A 299 -12.31 13.66 -17.70
N ALA A 300 -12.94 13.13 -16.65
CA ALA A 300 -13.28 13.90 -15.45
C ALA A 300 -12.02 14.42 -14.73
N ILE A 301 -10.96 13.62 -14.64
CA ILE A 301 -9.68 14.03 -14.04
C ILE A 301 -9.06 15.20 -14.80
N THR A 302 -8.96 15.10 -16.13
CA THR A 302 -8.30 16.11 -17.00
C THR A 302 -9.22 17.26 -17.48
N GLN A 303 -10.48 17.29 -17.05
CA GLN A 303 -11.43 18.37 -17.36
C GLN A 303 -10.87 19.74 -16.92
N GLY A 304 -10.72 20.67 -17.87
CA GLY A 304 -10.11 21.99 -17.67
C GLY A 304 -8.66 22.09 -18.17
N ALA A 305 -7.83 21.07 -17.92
CA ALA A 305 -6.49 20.98 -18.51
C ALA A 305 -6.52 20.86 -20.05
N ALA A 306 -7.62 20.32 -20.59
CA ALA A 306 -7.80 19.98 -22.00
C ALA A 306 -7.54 21.12 -23.00
N GLU A 307 -7.73 22.39 -22.62
CA GLU A 307 -7.58 23.55 -23.52
C GLU A 307 -6.11 23.90 -23.85
N GLN A 308 -5.14 23.42 -23.05
CA GLN A 308 -3.71 23.67 -23.26
C GLN A 308 -2.95 22.46 -23.82
N LEU A 309 -3.61 21.31 -24.01
CA LEU A 309 -2.94 20.07 -24.39
C LEU A 309 -2.45 20.13 -25.86
N PRO A 310 -1.15 19.91 -26.13
CA PRO A 310 -0.67 19.78 -27.49
C PRO A 310 -1.32 18.59 -28.21
N ALA A 311 -1.50 18.70 -29.52
CA ALA A 311 -2.02 17.62 -30.38
C ALA A 311 -1.23 16.29 -30.31
N ALA A 312 -0.07 16.28 -29.65
CA ALA A 312 0.68 15.08 -29.26
C ALA A 312 -0.16 14.06 -28.45
N ALA A 313 -1.23 14.49 -27.76
CA ALA A 313 -2.16 13.57 -27.09
C ALA A 313 -2.91 12.61 -28.04
N ALA A 314 -2.84 12.83 -29.37
CA ALA A 314 -3.34 11.91 -30.39
C ALA A 314 -2.30 10.85 -30.84
N ALA A 315 -1.04 10.95 -30.40
CA ALA A 315 0.07 10.10 -30.90
C ALA A 315 0.38 8.87 -30.03
N ALA A 316 0.00 8.88 -28.74
CA ALA A 316 0.12 7.72 -27.86
C ALA A 316 -1.03 6.73 -28.12
N GLY A 317 -0.71 5.44 -28.20
CA GLY A 317 -1.67 4.37 -28.53
C GLY A 317 -2.83 4.27 -27.53
N GLU A 318 -4.04 4.07 -28.09
CA GLU A 318 -5.34 4.31 -27.43
C GLU A 318 -5.43 5.74 -26.86
N GLY A 319 -6.18 6.59 -27.57
CA GLY A 319 -5.97 8.04 -27.59
C GLY A 319 -6.17 8.81 -26.28
N GLY A 320 -6.08 10.13 -26.39
CA GLY A 320 -6.19 11.07 -25.27
C GLY A 320 -7.47 10.93 -24.44
N ALA A 321 -7.44 11.51 -23.23
CA ALA A 321 -8.37 11.29 -22.12
C ALA A 321 -9.84 11.04 -22.50
N ALA A 322 -10.44 11.89 -23.34
CA ALA A 322 -11.85 11.80 -23.76
C ALA A 322 -12.23 10.52 -24.55
N SER A 323 -11.25 9.71 -24.98
CA SER A 323 -11.46 8.43 -25.67
C SER A 323 -11.20 7.20 -24.79
N ARG A 324 -10.74 7.39 -23.54
CA ARG A 324 -10.46 6.29 -22.60
C ARG A 324 -11.64 6.10 -21.66
N PRO A 325 -12.15 4.87 -21.48
CA PRO A 325 -13.28 4.62 -20.59
C PRO A 325 -12.89 4.86 -19.13
N ALA A 326 -13.85 5.32 -18.34
CA ALA A 326 -13.74 5.28 -16.89
C ALA A 326 -13.69 3.81 -16.42
N LEU A 327 -12.71 3.47 -15.57
CA LEU A 327 -12.49 2.10 -15.08
C LEU A 327 -12.40 2.04 -13.57
N LEU A 328 -13.06 1.06 -12.95
CA LEU A 328 -12.73 0.67 -11.57
C LEU A 328 -11.25 0.26 -11.49
N THR A 329 -10.60 0.57 -10.38
CA THR A 329 -9.16 0.29 -10.20
C THR A 329 -8.82 -1.20 -10.34
N SER A 330 -9.75 -2.13 -10.05
CA SER A 330 -9.62 -3.56 -10.38
C SER A 330 -9.48 -3.81 -11.89
N ALA A 331 -10.43 -3.33 -12.70
CA ALA A 331 -10.40 -3.45 -14.15
C ALA A 331 -9.18 -2.74 -14.79
N LEU A 332 -8.70 -1.67 -14.16
CA LEU A 332 -7.45 -1.02 -14.57
C LEU A 332 -6.21 -1.90 -14.31
N MET A 333 -6.18 -2.67 -13.22
CA MET A 333 -5.13 -3.66 -12.94
C MET A 333 -5.22 -4.88 -13.88
N GLU A 334 -6.43 -5.38 -14.17
CA GLU A 334 -6.63 -6.44 -15.16
C GLU A 334 -6.13 -6.01 -16.55
N ARG A 335 -6.45 -4.78 -16.97
CA ARG A 335 -5.94 -4.16 -18.20
C ARG A 335 -4.42 -3.99 -18.19
N PHE A 336 -3.83 -3.64 -17.04
CA PHE A 336 -2.37 -3.62 -16.88
C PHE A 336 -1.78 -5.03 -17.09
N GLU A 337 -2.29 -6.06 -16.42
CA GLU A 337 -1.78 -7.44 -16.54
C GLU A 337 -1.97 -8.05 -17.94
N ALA A 338 -3.01 -7.64 -18.67
CA ALA A 338 -3.22 -8.03 -20.07
C ALA A 338 -2.19 -7.39 -21.03
N THR A 339 -1.78 -6.15 -20.76
CA THR A 339 -0.82 -5.38 -21.59
C THR A 339 0.63 -5.53 -21.14
N HIS A 340 0.88 -5.93 -19.90
CA HIS A 340 2.18 -6.04 -19.25
C HIS A 340 2.39 -7.47 -18.70
N PRO A 341 2.57 -8.49 -19.56
CA PRO A 341 2.74 -9.88 -19.12
C PRO A 341 4.03 -10.14 -18.31
N VAL A 342 4.94 -9.15 -18.23
CA VAL A 342 6.21 -9.22 -17.50
C VAL A 342 6.08 -8.43 -16.18
N SER A 343 5.60 -9.10 -15.12
CA SER A 343 5.49 -8.51 -13.78
C SER A 343 6.61 -9.03 -12.86
N ILE A 344 7.65 -8.23 -12.65
CA ILE A 344 8.85 -8.68 -11.90
C ILE A 344 8.63 -8.85 -10.39
N ASN A 345 7.49 -8.38 -9.88
CA ASN A 345 7.07 -8.48 -8.48
C ASN A 345 5.83 -9.41 -8.31
N GLY A 346 5.32 -9.98 -9.41
CA GLY A 346 4.09 -10.78 -9.41
C GLY A 346 4.20 -12.13 -8.68
N GLY A 347 3.04 -12.79 -8.57
CA GLY A 347 2.97 -14.23 -8.33
C GLY A 347 3.31 -15.00 -9.62
N VAL A 348 3.76 -16.25 -9.47
CA VAL A 348 3.85 -17.17 -10.61
C VAL A 348 2.42 -17.42 -11.12
N ARG A 349 2.19 -17.34 -12.44
CA ARG A 349 0.93 -17.80 -13.06
C ARG A 349 0.78 -19.31 -12.89
N VAL A 350 0.24 -19.73 -11.75
CA VAL A 350 -0.40 -21.04 -11.63
C VAL A 350 -1.62 -20.99 -12.55
N LYS A 351 -1.65 -21.82 -13.59
CA LYS A 351 -2.91 -22.12 -14.29
C LYS A 351 -3.83 -22.78 -13.26
N GLN A 352 -4.90 -22.09 -12.88
CA GLN A 352 -5.94 -22.73 -12.08
C GLN A 352 -6.69 -23.72 -12.98
N ASP A 353 -6.53 -25.01 -12.72
CA ASP A 353 -7.46 -25.99 -13.26
C ASP A 353 -8.85 -25.71 -12.65
N PRO A 354 -9.91 -25.55 -13.46
CA PRO A 354 -11.19 -25.02 -13.00
C PRO A 354 -11.96 -25.93 -12.03
N GLY A 355 -11.46 -27.15 -11.75
CA GLY A 355 -12.02 -28.06 -10.75
C GLY A 355 -11.52 -27.88 -9.31
N ALA A 356 -10.44 -27.12 -9.08
CA ALA A 356 -9.76 -27.09 -7.77
C ALA A 356 -10.50 -26.29 -6.68
N ASN A 357 -11.25 -25.25 -7.05
CA ASN A 357 -11.93 -24.33 -6.11
C ASN A 357 -13.37 -24.79 -5.75
N THR A 358 -13.54 -26.07 -5.40
CA THR A 358 -14.80 -26.53 -4.76
C THR A 358 -14.65 -26.52 -3.23
N PRO A 359 -15.69 -26.14 -2.46
CA PRO A 359 -15.64 -26.19 -0.99
C PRO A 359 -15.29 -27.58 -0.43
N ALA A 360 -15.69 -28.64 -1.14
CA ALA A 360 -15.34 -30.02 -0.80
C ALA A 360 -13.82 -30.29 -0.81
N ALA A 361 -13.07 -29.73 -1.76
CA ALA A 361 -11.62 -29.89 -1.82
C ALA A 361 -10.92 -29.22 -0.62
N ALA A 362 -11.37 -28.01 -0.25
CA ALA A 362 -10.89 -27.32 0.94
C ALA A 362 -11.19 -28.08 2.24
N ALA A 363 -12.40 -28.64 2.37
CA ALA A 363 -12.78 -29.45 3.53
C ALA A 363 -11.94 -30.74 3.66
N VAL A 364 -11.62 -31.41 2.54
CA VAL A 364 -10.73 -32.60 2.53
C VAL A 364 -9.30 -32.24 2.94
N ALA A 365 -8.77 -31.10 2.48
CA ALA A 365 -7.44 -30.62 2.90
C ALA A 365 -7.38 -30.28 4.40
N ALA A 366 -8.37 -29.53 4.91
CA ALA A 366 -8.48 -29.18 6.33
C ALA A 366 -8.67 -30.41 7.24
N ARG A 367 -9.31 -31.47 6.73
CA ARG A 367 -9.46 -32.74 7.45
C ARG A 367 -8.12 -33.49 7.57
N ARG A 368 -7.34 -33.61 6.48
CA ARG A 368 -6.01 -34.23 6.52
C ARG A 368 -5.07 -33.53 7.51
N GLN A 369 -5.05 -32.20 7.53
CA GLN A 369 -4.24 -31.45 8.50
C GLN A 369 -4.64 -31.66 9.97
N ARG A 370 -5.90 -32.04 10.26
CA ARG A 370 -6.32 -32.45 11.62
C ARG A 370 -5.92 -33.88 11.95
N GLU A 371 -5.95 -34.78 10.96
CA GLU A 371 -5.56 -36.18 11.11
C GLU A 371 -4.01 -36.31 11.27
N GLU A 372 -3.23 -35.47 10.57
CA GLU A 372 -1.76 -35.37 10.71
C GLU A 372 -1.33 -34.72 12.04
N ASN A 373 -2.02 -33.69 12.52
CA ASN A 373 -1.76 -33.11 13.85
C ASN A 373 -2.28 -33.98 15.01
N GLY A 374 -3.14 -34.97 14.75
CA GLY A 374 -3.76 -35.82 15.77
C GLY A 374 -2.92 -37.02 16.22
N THR A 375 -1.86 -37.37 15.49
CA THR A 375 -1.08 -38.61 15.71
C THR A 375 0.18 -38.43 16.57
N ALA A 376 0.56 -37.20 16.91
CA ALA A 376 1.80 -36.90 17.66
C ALA A 376 1.67 -37.00 19.20
N ALA A 377 0.67 -37.70 19.73
CA ALA A 377 0.32 -37.64 21.16
C ALA A 377 -0.11 -38.99 21.79
N ARG A 378 0.44 -40.12 21.33
CA ARG A 378 0.28 -41.44 21.96
C ARG A 378 1.51 -42.33 21.82
N ASP A 379 2.45 -42.20 22.76
CA ASP A 379 3.21 -43.33 23.32
C ASP A 379 4.01 -42.87 24.55
N GLU A 380 3.51 -43.19 25.75
CA GLU A 380 4.26 -43.81 26.86
C GLU A 380 3.32 -44.08 28.05
N ALA A 381 3.51 -45.24 28.69
CA ALA A 381 2.82 -45.59 29.95
C ALA A 381 3.60 -46.68 30.72
N PRO A 382 3.83 -46.50 32.03
CA PRO A 382 4.16 -47.59 32.94
C PRO A 382 2.95 -47.99 33.80
N ALA A 383 2.86 -49.27 34.17
CA ALA A 383 1.70 -49.85 34.86
C ALA A 383 1.80 -49.82 36.40
N VAL A 384 0.66 -49.76 37.07
CA VAL A 384 0.54 -49.87 38.54
C VAL A 384 0.64 -51.33 39.00
N LYS A 385 1.41 -51.60 40.06
CA LYS A 385 1.28 -52.78 40.92
C LYS A 385 1.19 -52.38 42.39
N ARG A 386 0.49 -53.18 43.19
CA ARG A 386 0.21 -52.97 44.63
C ARG A 386 1.09 -53.90 45.48
N GLY A 387 1.50 -53.50 46.70
CA GLY A 387 1.84 -54.50 47.74
C GLY A 387 2.79 -54.13 48.90
N ARG A 388 2.21 -53.61 50.00
CA ARG A 388 2.34 -54.13 51.39
C ARG A 388 3.69 -54.05 52.20
N HIS A 389 3.64 -53.19 53.24
CA HIS A 389 4.17 -53.33 54.63
C HIS A 389 5.66 -53.22 55.06
N ASP A 390 5.77 -52.68 56.29
CA ASP A 390 6.76 -52.84 57.39
C ASP A 390 8.19 -52.25 57.30
N GLY A 391 8.56 -51.50 58.36
CA GLY A 391 9.95 -51.11 58.69
C GLY A 391 10.18 -49.62 59.03
N GLY A 392 10.44 -49.31 60.31
CA GLY A 392 11.12 -48.09 60.79
C GLY A 392 12.27 -48.49 61.75
N PRO A 393 12.83 -47.63 62.63
CA PRO A 393 12.49 -46.22 62.96
C PRO A 393 13.58 -45.24 62.40
N GLU A 394 14.11 -44.12 62.95
CA GLU A 394 14.13 -43.42 64.26
C GLU A 394 14.29 -41.87 64.13
N ALA A 395 13.88 -41.15 65.20
CA ALA A 395 14.51 -39.98 65.87
C ALA A 395 15.08 -38.75 65.09
N ALA A 396 14.94 -37.49 65.55
CA ALA A 396 14.27 -36.92 66.75
C ALA A 396 13.92 -35.40 66.57
N ASP A 397 13.07 -34.86 67.46
CA ASP A 397 13.06 -33.52 68.13
C ASP A 397 13.41 -32.20 67.37
N GLU A 398 12.79 -31.04 67.64
CA GLU A 398 11.59 -30.69 68.43
C GLU A 398 10.97 -29.32 68.01
N GLN A 399 9.85 -28.96 68.66
CA GLN A 399 9.17 -27.65 68.88
C GLN A 399 9.86 -26.31 68.51
N ALA A 400 9.18 -25.16 68.35
CA ALA A 400 7.76 -24.77 68.06
C ALA A 400 7.69 -23.22 67.97
N GLY A 401 6.65 -22.62 67.34
CA GLY A 401 6.36 -21.18 67.52
C GLY A 401 5.58 -20.44 66.42
N SER A 402 4.35 -20.02 66.74
CA SER A 402 3.45 -19.08 66.02
C SER A 402 2.48 -18.48 67.09
N PRO A 403 1.55 -17.51 66.83
CA PRO A 403 1.25 -16.75 65.59
C PRO A 403 1.10 -15.21 65.79
N ALA A 404 0.85 -14.47 64.70
CA ALA A 404 0.20 -13.14 64.70
C ALA A 404 -0.36 -12.78 63.29
N ALA A 405 -0.92 -11.59 63.10
CA ALA A 405 -2.37 -11.33 63.11
C ALA A 405 -2.74 -10.07 62.28
N ALA A 406 -4.04 -9.78 62.12
CA ALA A 406 -4.59 -8.51 61.62
C ALA A 406 -5.71 -8.02 62.57
N PRO A 407 -6.11 -6.72 62.58
CA PRO A 407 -7.18 -6.22 61.70
C PRO A 407 -6.70 -4.94 60.93
N THR A 408 -7.44 -3.91 60.47
CA THR A 408 -8.81 -3.36 60.73
C THR A 408 -9.32 -2.59 59.48
N ALA A 409 -10.54 -2.02 59.52
CA ALA A 409 -11.28 -1.51 58.35
C ALA A 409 -11.89 -0.09 58.52
N LEU A 410 -12.46 0.42 57.40
CA LEU A 410 -13.53 1.44 57.27
C LEU A 410 -13.28 2.93 57.65
N SER A 411 -13.39 3.81 56.63
CA SER A 411 -14.35 4.96 56.58
C SER A 411 -14.31 5.68 55.22
N GLN A 412 -15.42 6.35 54.83
CA GLN A 412 -15.50 7.29 53.68
C GLN A 412 -15.79 8.72 54.20
N PRO A 413 -15.65 9.79 53.37
CA PRO A 413 -16.74 10.20 52.47
C PRO A 413 -16.31 10.65 51.06
N ALA A 414 -17.30 10.84 50.18
CA ALA A 414 -17.22 11.43 48.83
C ALA A 414 -17.83 12.86 48.83
N PRO A 415 -17.94 13.63 47.71
CA PRO A 415 -17.52 13.41 46.31
C PRO A 415 -16.45 14.46 45.88
N ALA A 416 -16.12 14.78 44.61
CA ALA A 416 -16.62 14.45 43.26
C ALA A 416 -15.44 14.58 42.23
N GLY A 417 -15.56 14.28 40.94
CA GLY A 417 -16.64 13.66 40.16
C GLY A 417 -16.34 13.69 38.64
N GLY A 418 -16.84 12.71 37.89
CA GLY A 418 -16.65 12.57 36.44
C GLY A 418 -15.33 11.89 36.02
N GLY A 419 -15.30 10.98 35.03
CA GLY A 419 -16.43 10.51 34.22
C GLY A 419 -16.01 9.62 33.04
N GLY A 420 -15.20 8.59 33.27
CA GLY A 420 -14.80 7.63 32.22
C GLY A 420 -15.57 6.31 32.32
N HIS A 421 -15.87 5.69 31.18
CA HIS A 421 -16.32 4.29 31.06
C HIS A 421 -15.61 3.62 29.88
N GLY A 422 -15.35 2.33 30.01
CA GLY A 422 -14.81 1.48 28.96
C GLY A 422 -15.28 0.04 29.14
N GLY A 423 -15.07 -0.78 28.12
CA GLY A 423 -15.60 -2.14 28.04
C GLY A 423 -16.51 -2.33 26.82
N GLN A 424 -16.65 -3.52 26.26
CA GLN A 424 -16.00 -4.81 26.55
C GLN A 424 -15.66 -5.52 25.23
N ALA A 425 -14.87 -6.60 25.32
CA ALA A 425 -14.62 -7.51 24.21
C ALA A 425 -15.37 -8.83 24.45
N GLU A 426 -15.88 -9.45 23.39
CA GLU A 426 -16.46 -10.80 23.43
C GLU A 426 -16.12 -11.55 22.12
N ALA A 427 -16.17 -12.88 22.13
CA ALA A 427 -15.49 -13.70 21.12
C ALA A 427 -16.30 -14.88 20.56
N ALA A 428 -16.37 -14.90 19.22
CA ALA A 428 -16.43 -16.07 18.33
C ALA A 428 -17.45 -17.22 18.60
N ALA A 429 -18.49 -17.26 17.76
CA ALA A 429 -19.08 -18.50 17.22
C ALA A 429 -19.35 -18.29 15.71
N GLY A 430 -19.49 -19.37 14.92
CA GLY A 430 -19.32 -19.29 13.45
C GLY A 430 -20.49 -19.82 12.59
N GLU A 431 -20.55 -19.24 11.38
CA GLU A 431 -21.09 -19.76 10.11
C GLU A 431 -22.49 -20.40 10.07
N ASN A 432 -23.43 -19.72 9.41
CA ASN A 432 -23.83 -20.06 8.04
C ASN A 432 -24.32 -18.80 7.31
N GLY A 433 -24.31 -18.80 5.98
CA GLY A 433 -24.41 -17.56 5.20
C GLY A 433 -25.69 -17.40 4.38
N ASP A 434 -26.42 -16.30 4.63
CA ASP A 434 -26.63 -15.28 3.59
C ASP A 434 -26.83 -13.87 4.20
N ASP A 435 -25.72 -13.16 4.46
CA ASP A 435 -25.72 -11.76 4.94
C ASP A 435 -25.66 -10.74 3.78
N ARG A 436 -26.15 -11.12 2.59
CA ARG A 436 -26.29 -10.22 1.44
C ARG A 436 -27.74 -9.76 1.28
N ILE A 437 -27.89 -8.54 0.79
CA ILE A 437 -29.16 -7.93 0.43
C ILE A 437 -28.98 -7.12 -0.86
N ASN A 438 -30.00 -7.10 -1.68
CA ASN A 438 -30.14 -6.30 -2.88
C ASN A 438 -30.72 -4.94 -2.51
N ILE A 439 -30.02 -3.86 -2.83
CA ILE A 439 -30.49 -2.48 -2.69
C ILE A 439 -30.69 -1.89 -4.07
N ILE A 440 -31.84 -1.27 -4.31
CA ILE A 440 -32.19 -0.62 -5.57
C ILE A 440 -32.05 0.88 -5.37
N VAL A 441 -31.19 1.56 -6.13
CA VAL A 441 -31.11 3.02 -6.13
C VAL A 441 -31.82 3.55 -7.37
N LYS A 442 -32.84 4.39 -7.18
CA LYS A 442 -33.76 4.85 -8.22
C LYS A 442 -33.71 6.37 -8.35
N ASP A 443 -33.54 6.90 -9.55
CA ASP A 443 -33.63 8.35 -9.78
C ASP A 443 -35.05 8.83 -10.15
N GLN A 444 -35.22 10.15 -10.10
CA GLN A 444 -36.40 10.90 -10.53
C GLN A 444 -36.80 10.72 -12.03
N SER A 445 -35.97 10.09 -12.86
CA SER A 445 -36.33 9.69 -14.24
C SER A 445 -36.93 8.29 -14.32
N GLY A 446 -37.00 7.58 -13.19
CA GLY A 446 -37.46 6.20 -13.09
C GLY A 446 -36.40 5.15 -13.38
N SER A 447 -35.12 5.52 -13.51
CA SER A 447 -34.04 4.58 -13.81
C SER A 447 -33.42 4.02 -12.53
N GLU A 448 -33.36 2.68 -12.47
CA GLU A 448 -32.97 1.89 -11.30
C GLU A 448 -31.59 1.24 -11.50
N VAL A 449 -30.83 1.13 -10.42
CA VAL A 449 -29.53 0.41 -10.37
C VAL A 449 -29.52 -0.50 -9.14
N HIS A 450 -29.26 -1.79 -9.35
CA HIS A 450 -29.31 -2.82 -8.31
C HIS A 450 -27.91 -3.13 -7.74
N PHE A 451 -27.82 -3.27 -6.42
CA PHE A 451 -26.56 -3.52 -5.71
C PHE A 451 -26.73 -4.66 -4.69
N GLN A 452 -26.15 -5.84 -4.97
CA GLN A 452 -26.03 -6.90 -3.97
C GLN A 452 -24.85 -6.60 -3.02
N VAL A 453 -25.15 -6.22 -1.78
CA VAL A 453 -24.19 -5.78 -0.77
C VAL A 453 -24.41 -6.49 0.56
N LYS A 454 -23.39 -6.55 1.43
CA LYS A 454 -23.58 -7.06 2.79
C LYS A 454 -24.31 -6.05 3.67
N ARG A 455 -25.09 -6.50 4.67
CA ARG A 455 -25.72 -5.60 5.67
C ARG A 455 -24.68 -4.73 6.41
N SER A 456 -23.46 -5.24 6.57
CA SER A 456 -22.28 -4.56 7.14
C SER A 456 -21.59 -3.54 6.22
N THR A 457 -22.03 -3.37 4.98
CA THR A 457 -21.48 -2.37 4.03
C THR A 457 -21.90 -0.95 4.45
N ARG A 458 -21.07 0.08 4.26
CA ARG A 458 -21.49 1.49 4.43
C ARG A 458 -22.30 1.98 3.23
N VAL A 459 -23.39 2.71 3.46
CA VAL A 459 -24.27 3.23 2.39
C VAL A 459 -23.52 4.16 1.42
N GLY A 460 -22.54 4.93 1.90
CA GLY A 460 -21.67 5.75 1.04
C GLY A 460 -20.94 4.97 -0.06
N LYS A 461 -20.68 3.66 0.13
CA LYS A 461 -20.10 2.80 -0.93
C LYS A 461 -21.11 2.43 -2.02
N VAL A 462 -22.40 2.36 -1.67
CA VAL A 462 -23.50 2.16 -2.63
C VAL A 462 -23.68 3.45 -3.44
N PHE A 463 -23.55 4.60 -2.78
CA PHE A 463 -23.62 5.92 -3.43
C PHE A 463 -22.43 6.16 -4.37
N ASP A 464 -21.18 5.92 -3.93
CA ASP A 464 -19.98 5.94 -4.80
C ASP A 464 -20.15 5.04 -6.05
N ALA A 465 -20.71 3.84 -5.87
CA ALA A 465 -20.97 2.92 -6.97
C ALA A 465 -22.11 3.38 -7.90
N TYR A 466 -23.12 4.06 -7.37
CA TYR A 466 -24.20 4.67 -8.15
C TYR A 466 -23.73 5.86 -8.97
N TYR A 467 -22.96 6.78 -8.37
CA TYR A 467 -22.30 7.90 -9.05
C TYR A 467 -21.41 7.39 -10.20
N CYS A 468 -20.63 6.33 -9.96
CA CYS A 468 -19.85 5.63 -10.98
C CYS A 468 -20.71 5.02 -12.10
N ALA A 469 -21.85 4.39 -11.77
CA ALA A 469 -22.73 3.77 -12.75
C ALA A 469 -23.50 4.79 -13.61
N LYS A 470 -23.67 6.03 -13.12
CA LYS A 470 -24.40 7.12 -13.79
C LYS A 470 -23.51 8.17 -14.45
N GLY A 471 -22.21 8.18 -14.16
CA GLY A 471 -21.28 9.23 -14.62
C GLY A 471 -21.56 10.60 -13.99
N MET A 472 -21.88 10.62 -12.69
CA MET A 472 -22.31 11.82 -11.96
C MET A 472 -21.36 12.18 -10.82
N ASP A 473 -21.22 13.48 -10.54
CA ASP A 473 -20.38 13.98 -9.43
C ASP A 473 -20.97 13.64 -8.05
N ASN A 474 -20.10 13.25 -7.11
CA ASN A 474 -20.39 12.86 -5.72
C ASN A 474 -21.13 13.90 -4.85
N HIS A 475 -21.45 15.08 -5.38
CA HIS A 475 -22.16 16.17 -4.69
C HIS A 475 -23.45 16.62 -5.40
N SER A 476 -23.82 15.98 -6.51
CA SER A 476 -24.98 16.35 -7.34
C SER A 476 -26.32 15.75 -6.86
N CYS A 477 -26.29 14.72 -6.00
CA CYS A 477 -27.49 14.00 -5.55
C CYS A 477 -27.70 14.06 -4.04
N ARG A 478 -28.95 13.81 -3.63
CA ARG A 478 -29.35 13.52 -2.25
C ARG A 478 -30.10 12.20 -2.22
N PHE A 479 -29.68 11.30 -1.35
CA PHE A 479 -30.31 9.99 -1.20
C PHE A 479 -31.30 9.99 -0.03
N LEU A 480 -32.54 9.57 -0.32
CA LEU A 480 -33.60 9.38 0.66
C LEU A 480 -33.96 7.89 0.78
N TYR A 481 -34.37 7.50 1.97
CA TYR A 481 -34.98 6.19 2.24
C TYR A 481 -36.14 6.41 3.22
N ASP A 482 -37.33 5.91 2.90
CA ASP A 482 -38.59 6.25 3.61
C ASP A 482 -38.72 7.77 3.84
N GLY A 483 -38.53 8.55 2.75
CA GLY A 483 -38.52 10.02 2.75
C GLY A 483 -37.39 10.69 3.57
N SER A 484 -36.56 9.92 4.28
CA SER A 484 -35.57 10.41 5.24
C SER A 484 -34.17 10.48 4.65
N HIS A 485 -33.44 11.57 4.89
CA HIS A 485 -32.12 11.78 4.30
C HIS A 485 -31.05 10.83 4.88
N VAL A 486 -30.47 10.01 4.01
CA VAL A 486 -29.46 9.01 4.37
C VAL A 486 -28.10 9.68 4.62
N ARG A 487 -27.29 9.15 5.54
CA ARG A 487 -25.95 9.67 5.85
C ARG A 487 -24.86 8.63 5.54
N ASP A 488 -23.89 8.99 4.72
CA ASP A 488 -22.86 8.10 4.13
C ASP A 488 -22.14 7.16 5.10
N HIS A 489 -22.04 7.57 6.38
CA HIS A 489 -21.33 6.83 7.43
C HIS A 489 -22.08 5.62 8.01
N ILE A 490 -23.41 5.54 7.86
CA ILE A 490 -24.19 4.41 8.39
C ILE A 490 -23.97 3.15 7.55
N THR A 491 -24.22 1.97 8.12
CA THR A 491 -24.28 0.73 7.34
C THR A 491 -25.64 0.56 6.66
N VAL A 492 -25.69 -0.25 5.61
CA VAL A 492 -26.95 -0.60 4.92
C VAL A 492 -27.92 -1.23 5.92
N GLY A 493 -27.44 -2.11 6.82
CA GLY A 493 -28.24 -2.68 7.91
C GLY A 493 -28.68 -1.70 9.02
N GLN A 494 -28.29 -0.42 8.96
CA GLN A 494 -28.77 0.66 9.84
C GLN A 494 -29.74 1.61 9.13
N LEU A 495 -30.03 1.39 7.85
CA LEU A 495 -30.96 2.18 7.06
C LEU A 495 -32.38 2.03 7.64
N GLY A 496 -33.08 3.16 7.84
CA GLY A 496 -34.41 3.21 8.45
C GLY A 496 -34.48 3.23 9.98
N MET A 497 -33.39 2.98 10.71
CA MET A 497 -33.43 2.95 12.18
C MET A 497 -33.62 4.35 12.81
N LYS A 498 -34.64 4.50 13.68
CA LYS A 498 -34.83 5.70 14.50
C LYS A 498 -34.23 5.49 15.90
N PRO A 499 -33.80 6.57 16.61
CA PRO A 499 -33.22 6.43 17.95
C PRO A 499 -34.24 5.89 18.98
N GLY A 500 -34.15 4.60 19.31
CA GLY A 500 -35.04 3.90 20.24
C GLY A 500 -35.84 2.74 19.63
N ASP A 501 -35.87 2.61 18.31
CA ASP A 501 -36.51 1.48 17.63
C ASP A 501 -35.67 0.20 17.77
N VAL A 502 -36.32 -0.92 18.05
CA VAL A 502 -35.68 -2.26 18.14
C VAL A 502 -35.61 -2.94 16.76
N LEU A 503 -36.59 -2.63 15.90
CA LEU A 503 -36.70 -2.91 14.46
C LEU A 503 -37.49 -1.71 13.88
N PRO A 504 -37.27 -1.25 12.62
CA PRO A 504 -37.11 -2.09 11.43
C PRO A 504 -35.66 -2.36 11.00
N MET A 505 -35.50 -3.38 10.17
CA MET A 505 -34.31 -3.60 9.33
C MET A 505 -34.68 -3.36 7.87
N VAL A 506 -33.71 -2.91 7.09
CA VAL A 506 -33.75 -2.97 5.62
C VAL A 506 -33.98 -4.42 5.15
N GLU A 507 -34.84 -4.62 4.15
CA GLU A 507 -35.16 -5.92 3.55
C GLU A 507 -34.45 -6.13 2.20
N ASP A 508 -34.67 -7.29 1.57
CA ASP A 508 -34.06 -7.62 0.27
C ASP A 508 -34.91 -7.07 -0.88
N GLY A 509 -34.33 -6.17 -1.69
CA GLY A 509 -35.02 -5.43 -2.75
C GLY A 509 -35.42 -4.00 -2.38
N ASP A 510 -35.02 -3.49 -1.22
CA ASP A 510 -35.37 -2.15 -0.74
C ASP A 510 -34.86 -1.02 -1.65
N VAL A 511 -35.67 0.04 -1.75
CA VAL A 511 -35.44 1.17 -2.66
C VAL A 511 -34.91 2.40 -1.92
N ILE A 512 -33.85 3.00 -2.47
CA ILE A 512 -33.32 4.32 -2.08
C ILE A 512 -33.59 5.29 -3.22
N ASP A 513 -34.32 6.37 -2.94
CA ASP A 513 -34.61 7.43 -3.91
C ASP A 513 -33.41 8.38 -4.04
N CYS A 514 -33.00 8.64 -5.28
CA CYS A 514 -31.94 9.56 -5.65
C CYS A 514 -32.55 10.84 -6.25
N ILE A 515 -32.62 11.91 -5.45
CA ILE A 515 -33.02 13.23 -5.91
C ILE A 515 -31.78 13.94 -6.46
N ILE A 516 -31.80 14.28 -7.74
CA ILE A 516 -30.74 15.04 -8.40
C ILE A 516 -31.02 16.53 -8.12
N GLY A 517 -30.06 17.22 -7.51
CA GLY A 517 -30.15 18.66 -7.30
C GLY A 517 -30.14 19.38 -8.64
N GLN A 518 -31.29 19.91 -9.07
CA GLN A 518 -31.33 20.74 -10.26
C GLN A 518 -30.44 21.97 -10.05
N ALA A 519 -29.55 22.23 -11.01
CA ALA A 519 -28.83 23.48 -11.09
C ALA A 519 -29.86 24.61 -11.28
N GLY A 520 -30.02 25.44 -10.26
CA GLY A 520 -30.82 26.66 -10.35
C GLY A 520 -30.22 27.59 -11.40
N ASN A 521 -31.03 27.98 -12.39
CA ASN A 521 -30.66 28.87 -13.49
C ASN A 521 -30.68 30.34 -13.05
#